data_AF-A0A1I3LSF8-F1
#
_entry.id   AF-A0A1I3LSF8-F1
#
_cell.length_a   1.000
_cell.length_b   1.000
_cell.length_c   1.000
_cell.angle_alpha   90.00
_cell.angle_beta   90.00
_cell.angle_gamma   90.00
#
_symmetry.space_group_name_H-M   'P 1'
#
loop_
_entity.id
_entity.type
_entity.pdbx_description
1 polymer ?
#
loop_
_entity_poly.entity_id
_entity_poly.type
_entity_poly.pdbx_seq_one_letter_code
_entity_poly.pdbx_strand_id
1 'polypeptide(L)'
;MQGITYELLTNYRDAWNPEAFKKRYSEILNKYDFIVGDWGYGQLRLKGFFHDHHVRATTETKISYLEEYLNEFCNFGCAYFVLRRVSDQKNP
;
A
#
# COMPACT_ATOMS: atom_id res chain seq x y z
N MET A 1 4.19 18.11 -1.91
CA MET A 1 4.35 16.74 -1.38
C MET A 1 5.06 16.89 -0.04
N GLN A 2 4.31 16.85 1.06
CA GLN A 2 4.89 16.86 2.41
C GLN A 2 5.86 15.67 2.50
N GLY A 3 7.02 15.85 3.14
CA GLY A 3 8.23 15.02 3.05
C GLY A 3 8.10 13.56 3.52
N ILE A 4 7.15 12.83 2.97
CA ILE A 4 6.91 11.42 3.16
C ILE A 4 7.53 10.71 1.98
N THR A 5 8.55 9.91 2.27
CA THR A 5 9.22 9.07 1.29
C THR A 5 8.61 7.68 1.32
N TYR A 6 8.41 7.08 0.15
CA TYR A 6 7.94 5.71 0.02
C TYR A 6 8.97 4.89 -0.76
N GLU A 7 9.18 3.66 -0.33
CA GLU A 7 9.97 2.64 -0.99
C GLU A 7 9.04 1.63 -1.65
N LEU A 8 9.30 1.31 -2.92
CA LEU A 8 8.56 0.29 -3.65
C LEU A 8 9.10 -1.09 -3.28
N LEU A 9 8.33 -1.84 -2.49
CA LEU A 9 8.71 -3.20 -2.06
C LEU A 9 8.30 -4.25 -3.09
N THR A 10 7.14 -4.08 -3.71
CA THR A 10 6.59 -5.04 -4.67
C THR A 10 6.01 -4.31 -5.87
N ASN A 11 6.34 -4.78 -7.08
CA ASN A 11 5.75 -4.34 -8.32
C ASN A 11 5.32 -5.56 -9.14
N TYR A 12 4.16 -6.13 -8.82
CA TYR A 12 3.68 -7.33 -9.48
C TYR A 12 2.94 -6.97 -10.78
N ARG A 13 3.36 -7.56 -11.90
CA ARG A 13 2.83 -7.28 -13.26
C ARG A 13 2.91 -5.80 -13.66
N ASP A 14 4.01 -5.14 -13.31
CA ASP A 14 4.27 -3.74 -13.67
C ASP A 14 3.15 -2.76 -13.26
N ALA A 15 2.50 -3.05 -12.13
CA ALA A 15 1.38 -2.28 -11.61
C ALA A 15 1.73 -0.86 -11.16
N TRP A 16 3.00 -0.60 -10.82
CA TRP A 16 3.43 0.68 -10.29
C TRP A 16 3.38 1.77 -11.37
N ASN A 17 2.50 2.74 -11.16
CA ASN A 17 2.41 3.95 -11.97
C ASN A 17 2.39 5.17 -11.04
N PRO A 18 3.49 5.95 -10.96
CA PRO A 18 3.59 7.06 -10.01
C PRO A 18 2.57 8.17 -10.29
N GLU A 19 2.18 8.38 -11.56
CA GLU A 19 1.19 9.39 -11.93
C GLU A 19 -0.23 8.97 -11.54
N ALA A 20 -0.59 7.70 -11.73
CA ALA A 20 -1.86 7.16 -11.26
C ALA A 20 -1.94 7.17 -9.73
N PHE A 21 -0.86 6.79 -9.05
CA PHE A 21 -0.75 6.84 -7.60
C PHE A 21 -0.98 8.25 -7.06
N LYS A 22 -0.23 9.25 -7.56
CA LYS A 22 -0.38 10.65 -7.14
C LYS A 22 -1.81 11.16 -7.29
N LYS A 23 -2.52 10.78 -8.37
CA LYS A 23 -3.91 11.18 -8.62
C LYS A 23 -4.92 10.55 -7.65
N ARG A 24 -4.64 9.35 -7.13
CA ARG A 24 -5.53 8.64 -6.20
C ARG A 24 -5.13 8.81 -4.73
N TYR A 25 -3.93 9.30 -4.48
CA TYR A 25 -3.41 9.52 -3.15
C TYR A 25 -4.29 10.48 -2.35
N SER A 26 -4.48 10.19 -1.07
CA SER A 26 -5.17 11.05 -0.11
C SER A 26 -4.35 11.11 1.17
N GLU A 27 -4.33 12.28 1.82
CA GLU A 27 -3.59 12.49 3.08
C GLU A 27 -4.04 11.56 4.22
N ILE A 28 -5.26 11.00 4.14
CA ILE A 28 -5.72 9.97 5.09
C ILE A 28 -4.81 8.73 5.08
N LEU A 29 -4.09 8.49 3.98
CA LEU A 29 -3.13 7.39 3.85
C LEU A 29 -1.85 7.64 4.66
N ASN A 30 -1.55 8.90 5.02
CA ASN A 30 -0.36 9.27 5.80
C ASN A 30 -0.32 8.60 7.18
N LYS A 31 -1.43 8.05 7.69
CA LYS A 31 -1.43 7.36 8.99
C LYS A 31 -0.86 5.94 8.93
N TYR A 32 -0.80 5.33 7.75
CA TYR A 32 -0.42 3.94 7.55
C TYR A 32 1.08 3.79 7.25
N ASP A 33 1.61 2.59 7.50
CA ASP A 33 3.01 2.26 7.27
C ASP A 33 3.24 1.73 5.85
N PHE A 34 2.21 1.13 5.26
CA PHE A 34 2.22 0.61 3.91
C PHE A 34 1.02 1.13 3.14
N ILE A 35 1.22 1.31 1.84
CA ILE A 35 0.13 1.54 0.89
C ILE A 35 0.22 0.45 -0.17
N VAL A 36 -0.89 -0.26 -0.32
CA VAL A 36 -1.07 -1.24 -1.37
C VAL A 36 -1.92 -0.59 -2.44
N GLY A 37 -1.44 -0.66 -3.67
CA GLY A 37 -2.22 -0.25 -4.83
C GLY A 37 -2.53 -1.45 -5.70
N ASP A 38 -3.79 -1.65 -6.02
CA ASP A 38 -4.24 -2.76 -6.85
C ASP A 38 -5.17 -2.28 -7.97
N TRP A 39 -5.16 -3.00 -9.10
CA TRP A 39 -5.90 -2.63 -10.30
C TRP A 39 -7.13 -3.54 -10.48
N GLY A 40 -8.27 -3.11 -9.92
CA GLY A 40 -9.57 -3.75 -10.14
C GLY A 40 -10.31 -3.09 -11.30
N TYR A 41 -10.72 -3.87 -12.32
CA TYR A 41 -11.49 -3.38 -13.48
C TYR A 41 -10.86 -2.14 -14.17
N GLY A 42 -9.52 -2.09 -14.23
CA GLY A 42 -8.79 -0.97 -14.82
C GLY A 42 -8.71 0.29 -13.94
N GLN A 43 -9.19 0.26 -12.70
CA GLN A 43 -9.11 1.37 -11.76
C GLN A 43 -8.14 1.06 -10.62
N LEU A 44 -7.27 2.04 -10.33
CA LEU A 44 -6.36 1.96 -9.19
C LEU A 44 -7.12 2.22 -7.90
N ARG A 45 -7.07 1.25 -6.99
CA ARG A 45 -7.52 1.35 -5.60
C ARG A 45 -6.29 1.46 -4.71
N LEU A 46 -6.36 2.30 -3.68
CA LEU A 46 -5.30 2.42 -2.68
C LEU A 46 -5.87 2.03 -1.32
N LYS A 47 -5.19 1.11 -0.63
CA LYS A 47 -5.53 0.72 0.75
C LYS A 47 -4.29 0.84 1.63
N GLY A 48 -4.49 1.42 2.80
CA GLY A 48 -3.44 1.56 3.80
C GLY A 48 -3.39 0.37 4.75
N PHE A 49 -2.17 -0.05 5.08
CA PHE A 49 -1.89 -1.12 6.04
C PHE A 49 -0.85 -0.66 7.06
N PHE A 50 -0.93 -1.21 8.26
CA PHE A 50 0.03 -1.03 9.34
C PHE A 50 0.95 -2.25 9.43
N HIS A 51 2.08 -2.07 10.11
CA HIS A 51 2.80 -3.21 10.66
C HIS A 51 1.93 -4.04 11.62
N ASP A 52 2.19 -5.34 11.70
CA ASP A 52 1.37 -6.29 12.48
C ASP A 52 1.30 -5.96 13.98
N HIS A 53 2.35 -5.32 14.50
CA HIS A 53 2.48 -4.90 15.90
C HIS A 53 2.08 -3.44 16.15
N HIS A 54 1.60 -2.71 15.14
CA HIS A 54 1.22 -1.32 15.31
C HIS A 54 -0.04 -1.20 16.20
N VAL A 55 -0.03 -0.31 17.18
CA VAL A 55 -1.10 -0.18 18.20
C VAL A 55 -2.50 0.10 17.64
N ARG A 56 -2.57 0.76 16.48
CA ARG A 56 -3.82 1.05 15.75
C ARG A 56 -4.23 -0.02 14.73
N ALA A 57 -3.48 -1.11 14.58
CA ALA A 57 -3.75 -2.12 13.58
C ALA A 57 -4.92 -3.04 14.01
N THR A 58 -5.93 -3.12 13.17
CA THR A 58 -6.95 -4.18 13.20
C THR A 58 -6.52 -5.32 12.28
N THR A 59 -7.10 -6.52 12.41
CA THR A 59 -6.78 -7.68 11.56
C THR A 59 -6.74 -7.32 10.07
N GLU A 60 -7.77 -6.65 9.56
CA GLU A 60 -7.91 -6.29 8.13
C GLU A 60 -6.98 -5.15 7.66
N THR A 61 -6.28 -4.50 8.60
CA THR A 61 -5.35 -3.40 8.31
C THR A 61 -3.91 -3.76 8.64
N LYS A 62 -3.62 -5.01 9.01
CA LYS A 62 -2.25 -5.52 9.16
C LYS A 62 -1.68 -5.95 7.83
N ILE A 63 -0.38 -5.72 7.61
CA ILE A 63 0.30 -6.15 6.39
C ILE A 63 0.27 -7.68 6.22
N SER A 64 0.19 -8.45 7.32
CA SER A 64 -0.04 -9.90 7.25
C SER A 64 -1.34 -10.30 6.55
N TYR A 65 -2.37 -9.44 6.56
CA TYR A 65 -3.67 -9.69 5.90
C TYR A 65 -3.65 -9.35 4.39
N LEU A 66 -2.49 -8.93 3.85
CA LEU A 66 -2.39 -8.52 2.46
C LEU A 66 -2.77 -9.65 1.50
N GLU A 67 -2.37 -10.89 1.79
CA GLU A 67 -2.63 -12.01 0.90
C GLU A 67 -4.13 -12.30 0.81
N GLU A 68 -4.83 -12.33 1.95
CA GLU A 68 -6.28 -12.46 2.02
C GLU A 68 -6.98 -11.31 1.31
N TYR A 69 -6.52 -10.06 1.53
CA TYR A 69 -7.05 -8.89 0.84
C TYR A 69 -6.93 -9.02 -0.69
N LEU A 70 -5.77 -9.44 -1.21
CA LEU A 70 -5.58 -9.59 -2.65
C LEU A 70 -6.45 -10.73 -3.21
N ASN A 71 -6.55 -11.85 -2.49
CA ASN A 71 -7.38 -12.98 -2.88
C ASN A 71 -8.87 -12.62 -2.93
N GLU A 72 -9.36 -11.84 -1.96
CA GLU A 72 -10.77 -11.43 -1.87
C GLU A 72 -11.13 -10.33 -2.86
N PHE A 73 -10.27 -9.32 -3.03
CA PHE A 73 -10.64 -8.09 -3.76
C PHE A 73 -9.96 -7.94 -5.12
N CYS A 74 -8.77 -8.52 -5.33
CA CYS A 74 -8.01 -8.36 -6.58
C CYS A 74 -8.44 -9.39 -7.63
N ASN A 75 -9.05 -10.53 -7.25
CA ASN A 75 -9.20 -11.72 -8.11
C ASN A 75 -7.83 -12.29 -8.59
N PHE A 76 -7.83 -13.53 -9.08
CA PHE A 76 -6.60 -14.22 -9.47
C PHE A 76 -5.83 -13.48 -10.58
N GLY A 77 -4.56 -13.15 -10.30
CA GLY A 77 -3.66 -12.50 -11.28
C GLY A 77 -3.79 -10.99 -11.42
N CYS A 78 -4.53 -10.31 -10.56
CA CYS A 78 -4.60 -8.85 -10.61
C CYS A 78 -3.25 -8.19 -10.30
N ALA A 79 -2.96 -7.10 -11.02
CA ALA A 79 -1.72 -6.36 -10.90
C ALA A 79 -1.77 -5.49 -9.64
N TYR A 80 -0.72 -5.54 -8.83
CA TYR A 80 -0.65 -4.76 -7.61
C TYR A 80 0.78 -4.34 -7.28
N PHE A 81 0.91 -3.31 -6.46
CA PHE A 81 2.17 -2.85 -5.91
C PHE A 81 2.04 -2.60 -4.41
N VAL A 82 3.18 -2.66 -3.72
CA VAL A 82 3.27 -2.36 -2.28
C VAL A 82 4.33 -1.30 -2.08
N LEU A 83 3.92 -0.18 -1.49
CA LEU A 83 4.80 0.86 -1.00
C LEU A 83 4.93 0.76 0.52
N ARG A 84 6.14 0.86 1.02
CA ARG A 84 6.41 1.08 2.44
C ARG A 84 6.81 2.53 2.66
N ARG A 85 6.20 3.18 3.64
CA ARG A 85 6.64 4.49 4.07
C ARG A 85 8.02 4.38 4.73
N VAL A 86 8.96 5.16 4.22
CA VAL A 86 10.24 5.38 4.87
C VAL A 86 9.99 6.45 5.93
N SER A 87 9.77 6.02 7.17
CA SER A 87 9.96 6.91 8.32
C SER A 87 11.45 7.24 8.41
N ASP A 88 11.79 8.46 8.81
CA ASP A 88 13.18 8.92 9.02
C ASP A 88 13.85 8.23 10.22
N GLN A 89 13.55 6.96 10.46
CA GLN A 89 14.30 6.11 11.38
C GLN A 89 15.53 5.58 10.65
N LYS A 90 16.50 6.47 10.46
CA LYS A 90 17.89 6.09 10.73
C LYS A 90 17.92 5.64 12.19
N ASN A 91 17.85 4.34 12.44
CA ASN A 91 18.39 3.82 13.68
C ASN A 91 19.93 3.85 13.52
N PRO A 92 20.68 4.53 14.40
CA PRO A 92 22.14 4.37 14.48
C PRO A 92 22.53 2.93 14.84
#